data_AF-A0A421KXG5-F1
#
_entry.id   AF-A0A421KXG5-F1
#
_cell.length_a   1.000
_cell.length_b   1.000
_cell.length_c   1.000
_cell.angle_alpha   90.00
_cell.angle_beta   90.00
_cell.angle_gamma   90.00
#
_symmetry.space_group_name_H-M   'P 1'
#
loop_
_entity.id
_entity.type
_entity.pdbx_description
1 polymer ?
#
loop_
_entity_poly.entity_id
_entity_poly.type
_entity_poly.pdbx_seq_one_letter_code
_entity_poly.pdbx_strand_id
1 'polypeptide(L)'
;MEHQASRPVPLIPFRVTVARAETLSPHFKRIVFQGPDLQNFADAGYDERIKILLPLPDGSLPAPSFFEASPEDPLAWYQKWRALPAERRNPLRTYTVRKVRPGSEQIDVDFVIHDHAGPAGAFAEAAKPGDQAIIIGPNAQAGEPVAGMDFHPGQSRHLLLVGDETAVPAIAAIMDSLIRDHWQGDGVALIEVPTEEDRLPLPEHAGIRVIWTTCDESGHGHALIEAMRSLMEDLPIHSPTAAAAEAPKEFTEVDIDKELLWETADAAQADASIHADDLYAWIAGEAATVRELRRMLVRDRGMDRRNVSFMGYWRQGRSEMS
;
A
#
# COMPACT_ATOMS: atom_id res chain seq x y z
N MET A 1 -28.83 -31.81 -10.54
CA MET A 1 -27.55 -31.43 -9.91
C MET A 1 -27.28 -30.03 -10.35
N GLU A 2 -27.66 -29.05 -9.53
CA GLU A 2 -27.29 -27.65 -9.76
C GLU A 2 -25.77 -27.57 -9.77
N HIS A 3 -25.21 -27.11 -10.88
CA HIS A 3 -23.83 -26.70 -10.95
C HIS A 3 -23.71 -25.49 -10.02
N GLN A 4 -23.29 -25.72 -8.78
CA GLN A 4 -23.00 -24.66 -7.85
C GLN A 4 -21.83 -23.88 -8.46
N ALA A 5 -22.14 -22.76 -9.11
CA ALA A 5 -21.14 -21.93 -9.77
C ALA A 5 -20.10 -21.56 -8.71
N SER A 6 -18.87 -22.02 -8.93
CA SER A 6 -17.73 -21.74 -8.08
C SER A 6 -17.63 -20.23 -7.85
N ARG A 7 -17.64 -19.79 -6.58
CA ARG A 7 -17.46 -18.37 -6.23
C ARG A 7 -16.11 -17.89 -6.79
N PRO A 8 -16.06 -16.77 -7.55
CA PRO A 8 -14.81 -16.31 -8.15
C PRO A 8 -13.76 -15.97 -7.09
N VAL A 9 -12.50 -16.28 -7.39
CA VAL A 9 -11.37 -16.01 -6.49
C VAL A 9 -11.11 -14.49 -6.45
N PRO A 10 -10.94 -13.88 -5.25
CA PRO A 10 -10.75 -12.43 -5.12
C PRO A 10 -9.48 -11.89 -5.76
N LEU A 11 -8.38 -12.66 -5.74
CA LEU A 11 -7.08 -12.27 -6.30
C LEU A 11 -6.66 -13.26 -7.39
N ILE A 12 -6.37 -12.78 -8.59
CA ILE A 12 -5.98 -13.61 -9.74
C ILE A 12 -4.71 -13.09 -10.42
N PRO A 13 -3.97 -13.93 -11.16
CA PRO A 13 -2.82 -13.49 -11.95
C PRO A 13 -3.26 -12.78 -13.24
N PHE A 14 -2.58 -11.69 -13.57
CA PHE A 14 -2.67 -10.95 -14.82
C PHE A 14 -1.29 -10.97 -15.47
N ARG A 15 -1.20 -11.55 -16.67
CA ARG A 15 0.02 -11.46 -17.48
C ARG A 15 0.08 -10.10 -18.14
N VAL A 16 1.15 -9.36 -17.89
CA VAL A 16 1.30 -7.99 -18.38
C VAL A 16 2.63 -7.79 -19.09
N THR A 17 2.65 -6.79 -19.94
CA THR A 17 3.85 -6.23 -20.56
C THR A 17 3.98 -4.77 -20.18
N VAL A 18 5.21 -4.26 -20.11
CA VAL A 18 5.45 -2.83 -19.99
C VAL A 18 4.99 -2.17 -21.29
N ALA A 19 4.03 -1.25 -21.20
CA ALA A 19 3.63 -0.39 -22.30
C ALA A 19 4.64 0.75 -22.50
N ARG A 20 5.05 1.36 -21.38
CA ARG A 20 6.09 2.40 -21.31
C ARG A 20 6.60 2.52 -19.87
N ALA A 21 7.77 3.14 -19.73
CA ALA A 21 8.34 3.52 -18.45
C ALA A 21 8.82 4.97 -18.50
N GLU A 22 8.61 5.72 -17.42
CA GLU A 22 8.85 7.16 -17.32
C GLU A 22 9.52 7.47 -15.99
N THR A 23 10.67 8.15 -16.03
CA THR A 23 11.31 8.68 -14.82
C THR A 23 10.58 9.95 -14.39
N LEU A 24 10.00 9.94 -13.19
CA LEU A 24 9.25 11.07 -12.64
C LEU A 24 10.14 12.01 -11.84
N SER A 25 11.14 11.46 -11.16
CA SER A 25 12.14 12.16 -10.36
C SER A 25 13.39 11.26 -10.22
N PRO A 26 14.47 11.70 -9.53
CA PRO A 26 15.62 10.85 -9.28
C PRO A 26 15.29 9.48 -8.66
N HIS A 27 14.32 9.42 -7.73
CA HIS A 27 13.96 8.19 -7.02
C HIS A 27 12.62 7.59 -7.43
N PHE A 28 11.86 8.20 -8.36
CA PHE A 28 10.58 7.65 -8.81
C PHE A 28 10.56 7.32 -10.29
N LYS A 29 10.10 6.11 -10.61
CA LYS A 29 9.86 5.68 -11.99
C LYS A 29 8.47 5.07 -12.12
N ARG A 30 7.65 5.64 -13.00
CA ARG A 30 6.34 5.08 -13.36
C ARG A 30 6.50 4.03 -14.44
N ILE A 31 5.98 2.84 -14.19
CA ILE A 31 5.85 1.79 -15.18
C ILE A 31 4.37 1.63 -15.47
N VAL A 32 4.01 1.70 -16.74
CA VAL A 32 2.65 1.39 -17.16
C VAL A 32 2.64 0.00 -17.73
N PHE A 33 1.88 -0.87 -17.08
CA PHE A 33 1.63 -2.23 -17.52
C PHE A 33 0.38 -2.27 -18.39
N GLN A 34 0.41 -3.13 -19.40
CA GLN A 34 -0.73 -3.41 -20.27
C GLN A 34 -0.89 -4.91 -20.49
N GLY A 35 -2.12 -5.34 -20.75
CA GLY A 35 -2.43 -6.71 -21.14
C GLY A 35 -3.93 -6.93 -21.23
N PRO A 36 -4.41 -7.78 -22.16
CA PRO A 36 -5.84 -7.95 -22.42
C PRO A 36 -6.63 -8.46 -21.21
N ASP A 37 -5.97 -9.18 -20.30
CA ASP A 37 -6.62 -9.70 -19.09
C ASP A 37 -6.93 -8.60 -18.08
N LEU A 38 -6.28 -7.42 -18.17
CA LEU A 38 -6.53 -6.29 -17.28
C LEU A 38 -7.95 -5.71 -17.42
N GLN A 39 -8.71 -6.08 -18.46
CA GLN A 39 -10.15 -5.79 -18.51
C GLN A 39 -10.94 -6.43 -17.35
N ASN A 40 -10.39 -7.48 -16.72
CA ASN A 40 -10.97 -8.15 -15.55
C ASN A 40 -10.35 -7.68 -14.22
N PHE A 41 -9.47 -6.68 -14.26
CA PHE A 41 -8.88 -6.10 -13.06
C PHE A 41 -9.92 -5.20 -12.38
N ALA A 42 -10.20 -5.44 -11.10
CA ALA A 42 -11.07 -4.55 -10.33
C ALA A 42 -10.29 -3.29 -9.95
N ASP A 43 -10.89 -2.10 -10.08
CA ASP A 43 -10.31 -0.85 -9.58
C ASP A 43 -10.91 -0.55 -8.22
N ALA A 44 -10.23 -0.94 -7.15
CA ALA A 44 -10.66 -0.62 -5.79
C ALA A 44 -10.41 0.86 -5.44
N GLY A 45 -9.44 1.50 -6.11
CA GLY A 45 -8.93 2.82 -5.76
C GLY A 45 -8.15 2.84 -4.45
N TYR A 46 -8.12 3.99 -3.80
CA TYR A 46 -7.46 4.25 -2.52
C TYR A 46 -6.01 3.75 -2.47
N ASP A 47 -5.68 2.85 -1.54
CA ASP A 47 -4.35 2.28 -1.36
C ASP A 47 -4.21 0.88 -1.97
N GLU A 48 -5.00 0.54 -2.99
CA GLU A 48 -5.03 -0.79 -3.61
C GLU A 48 -3.64 -1.37 -3.89
N ARG A 49 -3.39 -2.51 -3.26
CA ARG A 49 -2.12 -3.24 -3.33
C ARG A 49 -2.23 -4.44 -4.25
N ILE A 50 -1.19 -4.59 -5.06
CA ILE A 50 -0.95 -5.75 -5.91
C ILE A 50 0.36 -6.42 -5.52
N LYS A 51 0.54 -7.66 -5.97
CA LYS A 51 1.85 -8.30 -5.97
C LYS A 51 2.37 -8.43 -7.38
N ILE A 52 3.64 -8.11 -7.61
CA ILE A 52 4.29 -8.24 -8.90
C ILE A 52 5.30 -9.38 -8.81
N LEU A 53 5.10 -10.44 -9.60
CA LEU A 53 6.13 -11.42 -9.91
C LEU A 53 6.98 -10.91 -11.06
N LEU A 54 8.26 -10.74 -10.77
CA LEU A 54 9.27 -10.30 -11.72
C LEU A 54 9.91 -11.51 -12.40
N PRO A 55 10.40 -11.36 -13.64
CA PRO A 55 11.12 -12.42 -14.31
C PRO A 55 12.39 -12.79 -13.54
N LEU A 56 12.80 -14.05 -13.65
CA LEU A 56 14.13 -14.49 -13.24
C LEU A 56 15.21 -13.85 -14.16
N PRO A 57 16.51 -13.92 -13.80
CA PRO A 57 17.57 -13.36 -14.64
C PRO A 57 17.62 -13.91 -16.08
N ASP A 58 17.08 -15.11 -16.31
CA ASP A 58 16.93 -15.73 -17.63
C ASP A 58 15.67 -15.26 -18.40
N GLY A 59 14.88 -14.36 -17.82
CA GLY A 59 13.63 -13.84 -18.38
C GLY A 59 12.40 -14.71 -18.09
N SER A 60 12.54 -15.83 -17.39
CA SER A 60 11.42 -16.77 -17.20
C SER A 60 10.39 -16.30 -16.17
N LEU A 61 9.12 -16.58 -16.47
CA LEU A 61 7.96 -16.35 -15.61
C LEU A 61 7.17 -17.66 -15.47
N PRO A 62 6.42 -17.87 -14.36
CA PRO A 62 5.57 -19.05 -14.21
C PRO A 62 4.54 -19.17 -15.35
N ALA A 63 4.28 -20.41 -15.76
CA ALA A 63 3.21 -20.72 -16.69
C ALA A 63 1.84 -20.44 -16.04
N PRO A 64 0.78 -20.13 -16.82
CA PRO A 64 -0.56 -19.90 -16.27
C PRO A 64 -1.05 -21.02 -15.33
N SER A 65 -0.76 -22.28 -15.66
CA SER A 65 -1.13 -23.45 -14.85
C SER A 65 -0.51 -23.48 -13.45
N PHE A 66 0.53 -22.68 -13.21
CA PHE A 66 1.13 -22.53 -11.88
C PHE A 66 0.15 -21.90 -10.88
N PHE A 67 -0.74 -21.03 -11.38
CA PHE A 67 -1.71 -20.29 -10.57
C PHE A 67 -3.08 -20.95 -10.54
N GLU A 68 -3.24 -22.13 -11.14
CA GLU A 68 -4.46 -22.92 -10.99
C GLU A 68 -4.67 -23.24 -9.51
N ALA A 69 -5.69 -22.59 -8.95
CA ALA A 69 -6.10 -22.70 -7.57
C ALA A 69 -7.59 -23.05 -7.53
N SER A 70 -7.97 -23.89 -6.57
CA SER A 70 -9.39 -24.14 -6.31
C SER A 70 -9.97 -22.98 -5.48
N PRO A 71 -11.28 -22.72 -5.56
CA PRO A 71 -11.94 -21.75 -4.67
C PRO A 71 -11.76 -22.05 -3.18
N GLU A 72 -11.52 -23.32 -2.83
CA GLU A 72 -11.29 -23.77 -1.45
C GLU A 72 -9.87 -23.46 -0.95
N ASP A 73 -8.90 -23.30 -1.86
CA ASP A 73 -7.52 -22.91 -1.54
C ASP A 73 -6.97 -21.94 -2.59
N PRO A 74 -7.44 -20.68 -2.58
CA PRO A 74 -7.03 -19.67 -3.57
C PRO A 74 -5.56 -19.25 -3.44
N LEU A 75 -4.90 -19.57 -2.33
CA LEU A 75 -3.49 -19.25 -2.06
C LEU A 75 -2.55 -20.45 -2.23
N ALA A 76 -3.04 -21.58 -2.76
CA ALA A 76 -2.23 -22.78 -3.04
C ALA A 76 -0.97 -22.46 -3.86
N TRP A 77 -1.08 -21.55 -4.84
CA TRP A 77 0.03 -21.12 -5.68
C TRP A 77 1.16 -20.47 -4.86
N TYR A 78 0.81 -19.74 -3.80
CA TYR A 78 1.78 -19.02 -2.98
C TYR A 78 2.62 -20.00 -2.15
N GLN A 79 2.00 -21.05 -1.60
CA GLN A 79 2.73 -22.11 -0.91
C GLN A 79 3.65 -22.88 -1.86
N LYS A 80 3.17 -23.18 -3.08
CA LYS A 80 4.00 -23.79 -4.13
C LYS A 80 5.20 -22.89 -4.47
N TRP A 81 4.98 -21.58 -4.62
CA TRP A 81 6.03 -20.60 -4.91
C TRP A 81 7.06 -20.53 -3.77
N ARG A 82 6.63 -20.45 -2.50
CA ARG A 82 7.53 -20.44 -1.34
C ARG A 82 8.37 -21.72 -1.23
N ALA A 83 7.86 -22.85 -1.69
CA ALA A 83 8.58 -24.12 -1.66
C ALA A 83 9.62 -24.27 -2.79
N LEU A 84 9.64 -23.39 -3.79
CA LEU A 84 10.63 -23.44 -4.88
C LEU A 84 12.04 -23.13 -4.36
N PRO A 85 13.10 -23.75 -4.91
CA PRO A 85 14.48 -23.29 -4.70
C PRO A 85 14.64 -21.81 -5.07
N ALA A 86 15.52 -21.09 -4.37
CA ALA A 86 15.69 -19.64 -4.53
C ALA A 86 15.98 -19.24 -5.97
N GLU A 87 16.76 -20.04 -6.70
CA GLU A 87 17.16 -19.79 -8.10
C GLU A 87 16.00 -19.93 -9.09
N ARG A 88 14.93 -20.62 -8.68
CA ARG A 88 13.71 -20.85 -9.48
C ARG A 88 12.52 -20.04 -8.98
N ARG A 89 12.70 -19.27 -7.91
CA ARG A 89 11.63 -18.54 -7.25
C ARG A 89 11.64 -17.10 -7.76
N ASN A 90 10.73 -16.80 -8.66
CA ASN A 90 10.53 -15.45 -9.19
C ASN A 90 10.41 -14.44 -8.04
N PRO A 91 11.13 -13.30 -8.08
CA PRO A 91 10.98 -12.26 -7.08
C PRO A 91 9.54 -11.76 -7.04
N LEU A 92 8.97 -11.71 -5.84
CA LEU A 92 7.61 -11.23 -5.59
C LEU A 92 7.70 -9.98 -4.71
N ARG A 93 7.09 -8.87 -5.15
CA ARG A 93 7.06 -7.63 -4.38
C ARG A 93 5.67 -7.03 -4.34
N THR A 94 5.34 -6.37 -3.25
CA THR A 94 4.06 -5.66 -3.11
C THR A 94 4.23 -4.22 -3.60
N TYR A 95 3.28 -3.74 -4.39
CA TYR A 95 3.25 -2.37 -4.91
C TYR A 95 1.83 -1.83 -4.87
N THR A 96 1.70 -0.51 -4.81
CA THR A 96 0.42 0.18 -4.97
C THR A 96 0.09 0.34 -6.45
N VAL A 97 -1.17 0.12 -6.81
CA VAL A 97 -1.70 0.58 -8.09
C VAL A 97 -1.87 2.09 -8.01
N ARG A 98 -1.04 2.84 -8.75
CA ARG A 98 -1.17 4.30 -8.78
C ARG A 98 -2.43 4.71 -9.51
N LYS A 99 -2.76 4.05 -10.63
CA LYS A 99 -3.94 4.36 -11.43
C LYS A 99 -4.36 3.20 -12.31
N VAL A 100 -5.64 2.84 -12.27
CA VAL A 100 -6.27 2.02 -13.32
C VAL A 100 -6.81 2.95 -14.40
N ARG A 101 -6.57 2.65 -15.68
CA ARG A 101 -7.06 3.44 -16.81
C ARG A 101 -8.29 2.77 -17.42
N PRO A 102 -9.51 3.33 -17.22
CA PRO A 102 -10.72 2.74 -17.77
C PRO A 102 -10.66 2.62 -19.29
N GLY A 103 -11.00 1.44 -19.81
CA GLY A 103 -11.09 1.17 -21.24
C GLY A 103 -9.76 1.05 -22.01
N SER A 104 -8.60 1.12 -21.34
CA SER A 104 -7.30 0.97 -22.00
C SER A 104 -6.49 -0.25 -21.57
N GLU A 105 -7.06 -1.15 -20.76
CA GLU A 105 -6.39 -2.38 -20.28
C GLU A 105 -4.98 -2.09 -19.71
N GLN A 106 -4.85 -0.98 -18.96
CA GLN A 106 -3.58 -0.47 -18.46
C GLN A 106 -3.69 -0.07 -16.99
N ILE A 107 -2.61 -0.32 -16.27
CA ILE A 107 -2.42 0.13 -14.90
C ILE A 107 -1.04 0.78 -14.75
N ASP A 108 -1.02 1.89 -14.01
CA ASP A 108 0.20 2.63 -13.69
C ASP A 108 0.68 2.17 -12.30
N VAL A 109 1.97 1.88 -12.18
CA VAL A 109 2.64 1.53 -10.91
C VAL A 109 3.89 2.39 -10.77
N ASP A 110 4.02 3.07 -9.64
CA ASP A 110 5.19 3.89 -9.34
C ASP A 110 6.19 3.07 -8.51
N PHE A 111 7.41 2.94 -9.03
CA PHE A 111 8.51 2.27 -8.38
C PHE A 111 9.42 3.31 -7.73
N VAL A 112 9.78 3.05 -6.47
CA VAL A 112 10.87 3.75 -5.80
C VAL A 112 12.19 3.09 -6.18
N ILE A 113 13.16 3.91 -6.58
CA ILE A 113 14.51 3.52 -6.96
C ILE A 113 15.48 3.87 -5.83
N HIS A 114 16.36 2.94 -5.47
CA HIS A 114 17.38 3.12 -4.44
C HIS A 114 18.75 2.65 -4.97
N ASP A 115 19.85 3.22 -4.46
CA ASP A 115 21.24 2.96 -4.89
C ASP A 115 21.68 1.47 -4.80
N HIS A 116 20.93 0.65 -4.05
CA HIS A 116 21.12 -0.80 -3.92
C HIS A 116 19.86 -1.54 -4.34
N ALA A 117 19.49 -1.35 -5.61
CA ALA A 117 18.31 -1.91 -6.20
C ALA A 117 18.27 -3.45 -6.06
N GLY A 118 17.34 -3.94 -5.23
CA GLY A 118 16.94 -5.35 -5.27
C GLY A 118 16.28 -5.69 -6.62
N PRO A 119 15.79 -6.94 -6.81
CA PRO A 119 15.28 -7.38 -8.11
C PRO A 119 14.23 -6.46 -8.75
N ALA A 120 13.39 -5.82 -7.92
CA ALA A 120 12.37 -4.89 -8.40
C ALA A 120 12.91 -3.51 -8.78
N GLY A 121 13.88 -2.98 -8.05
CA GLY A 121 14.58 -1.77 -8.47
C GLY A 121 15.33 -2.00 -9.78
N ALA A 122 16.04 -3.14 -9.90
CA ALA A 122 16.77 -3.50 -11.11
C ALA A 122 15.84 -3.68 -12.32
N PHE A 123 14.69 -4.33 -12.12
CA PHE A 123 13.64 -4.40 -13.14
C PHE A 123 13.16 -3.00 -13.53
N ALA A 124 12.88 -2.14 -12.55
CA ALA A 124 12.35 -0.81 -12.82
C ALA A 124 13.35 0.07 -13.56
N GLU A 125 14.61 0.10 -13.15
CA GLU A 125 15.68 0.83 -13.83
C GLU A 125 15.81 0.42 -15.30
N ALA A 126 15.80 -0.89 -15.57
CA ALA A 126 15.96 -1.44 -16.92
C ALA A 126 14.65 -1.50 -17.75
N ALA A 127 13.50 -1.19 -17.15
CA ALA A 127 12.19 -1.38 -17.77
C ALA A 127 12.07 -0.63 -19.11
N LYS A 128 11.67 -1.36 -20.14
CA LYS A 128 11.35 -0.87 -21.49
C LYS A 128 10.07 -1.52 -22.03
N PRO A 129 9.42 -0.92 -23.04
CA PRO A 129 8.25 -1.51 -23.68
C PRO A 129 8.48 -2.97 -24.09
N GLY A 130 7.54 -3.84 -23.76
CA GLY A 130 7.58 -5.28 -24.04
C GLY A 130 8.16 -6.16 -22.93
N ASP A 131 8.86 -5.60 -21.93
CA ASP A 131 9.32 -6.38 -20.77
C ASP A 131 8.10 -6.97 -20.03
N GLN A 132 8.21 -8.20 -19.54
CA GLN A 132 7.08 -8.98 -19.02
C GLN A 132 7.08 -9.05 -17.50
N ALA A 133 5.88 -9.12 -16.91
CA ALA A 133 5.68 -9.43 -15.50
C ALA A 133 4.33 -10.15 -15.29
N ILE A 134 4.09 -10.65 -14.08
CA ILE A 134 2.77 -11.12 -13.66
C ILE A 134 2.33 -10.30 -12.46
N ILE A 135 1.11 -9.78 -12.52
CA ILE A 135 0.48 -9.04 -11.43
C ILE A 135 -0.55 -9.94 -10.77
N ILE A 136 -0.45 -10.16 -9.47
CA ILE A 136 -1.53 -10.74 -8.67
C ILE A 136 -2.34 -9.58 -8.11
N GLY A 137 -3.58 -9.45 -8.56
CA GLY A 137 -4.44 -8.33 -8.21
C GLY A 137 -5.91 -8.73 -8.15
N PRO A 138 -6.78 -7.78 -7.82
CA PRO A 138 -8.19 -8.07 -7.60
C PRO A 138 -8.96 -8.39 -8.88
N ASN A 139 -9.86 -9.37 -8.74
CA ASN A 139 -10.71 -9.87 -9.81
C ASN A 139 -12.05 -9.15 -9.81
N ALA A 140 -12.37 -8.42 -10.88
CA ALA A 140 -13.65 -7.72 -11.04
C ALA A 140 -14.87 -8.66 -10.95
N GLN A 141 -14.70 -9.95 -11.24
CA GLN A 141 -15.77 -10.94 -11.15
C GLN A 141 -16.04 -11.43 -9.71
N ALA A 142 -15.13 -11.18 -8.76
CA ALA A 142 -15.32 -11.57 -7.36
C ALA A 142 -16.35 -10.70 -6.62
N GLY A 143 -16.69 -9.53 -7.18
CA GLY A 143 -17.62 -8.57 -6.61
C GLY A 143 -17.03 -7.83 -5.41
N GLU A 144 -17.91 -7.14 -4.67
CA GLU A 144 -17.55 -6.35 -3.49
C GLU A 144 -17.52 -7.20 -2.20
N PRO A 145 -16.67 -6.87 -1.22
CA PRO A 145 -15.64 -5.81 -1.28
C PRO A 145 -14.44 -6.23 -2.13
N VAL A 146 -13.88 -5.28 -2.89
CA VAL A 146 -12.61 -5.50 -3.61
C VAL A 146 -11.47 -5.68 -2.60
N ALA A 147 -10.63 -6.70 -2.83
CA ALA A 147 -9.50 -7.02 -1.96
C ALA A 147 -8.29 -6.11 -2.20
N GLY A 148 -7.45 -5.93 -1.17
CA GLY A 148 -6.14 -5.28 -1.30
C GLY A 148 -6.06 -3.84 -0.81
N MET A 149 -7.08 -3.34 -0.08
CA MET A 149 -7.09 -2.01 0.53
C MET A 149 -7.06 -2.07 2.05
N ASP A 150 -6.39 -1.10 2.67
CA ASP A 150 -6.27 -0.95 4.12
C ASP A 150 -6.67 0.46 4.59
N PHE A 151 -6.99 1.36 3.66
CA PHE A 151 -7.61 2.65 3.91
C PHE A 151 -9.12 2.51 4.13
N HIS A 152 -9.55 2.56 5.40
CA HIS A 152 -10.94 2.43 5.82
C HIS A 152 -11.32 3.54 6.83
N PRO A 153 -11.53 4.79 6.38
CA PRO A 153 -11.76 5.92 7.27
C PRO A 153 -13.14 5.91 7.95
N GLY A 154 -14.03 4.98 7.58
CA GLY A 154 -15.42 4.96 8.05
C GLY A 154 -16.11 6.29 7.76
N GLN A 155 -16.67 6.90 8.80
CA GLN A 155 -17.37 8.19 8.70
C GLN A 155 -16.47 9.39 9.01
N SER A 156 -15.19 9.19 9.32
CA SER A 156 -14.29 10.26 9.77
C SER A 156 -14.22 11.43 8.78
N ARG A 157 -14.27 12.65 9.32
CA ARG A 157 -14.08 13.90 8.58
C ARG A 157 -12.69 14.50 8.80
N HIS A 158 -11.86 13.84 9.59
CA HIS A 158 -10.51 14.27 9.91
C HIS A 158 -9.51 13.21 9.49
N LEU A 159 -8.67 13.49 8.49
CA LEU A 159 -7.70 12.52 7.98
C LEU A 159 -6.26 12.92 8.30
N LEU A 160 -5.45 11.94 8.65
CA LEU A 160 -4.00 12.04 8.71
C LEU A 160 -3.39 10.95 7.82
N LEU A 161 -2.75 11.35 6.72
CA LEU A 161 -2.00 10.45 5.83
C LEU A 161 -0.51 10.69 6.09
N VAL A 162 0.24 9.67 6.49
CA VAL A 162 1.68 9.81 6.76
C VAL A 162 2.47 8.75 6.03
N GLY A 163 3.59 9.13 5.44
CA GLY A 163 4.52 8.12 4.96
C GLY A 163 5.79 8.66 4.34
N ASP A 164 6.64 7.72 3.93
CA ASP A 164 7.86 8.00 3.19
C ASP A 164 7.65 7.88 1.67
N GLU A 165 8.72 7.88 0.89
CA GLU A 165 8.67 7.79 -0.56
C GLU A 165 7.94 6.56 -1.07
N THR A 166 7.97 5.45 -0.34
CA THR A 166 7.28 4.20 -0.72
C THR A 166 5.76 4.29 -0.54
N ALA A 167 5.29 5.21 0.30
CA ALA A 167 3.87 5.48 0.53
C ALA A 167 3.30 6.55 -0.41
N VAL A 168 4.13 7.37 -1.06
CA VAL A 168 3.70 8.43 -1.98
C VAL A 168 2.67 7.96 -3.02
N PRO A 169 2.86 6.80 -3.70
CA PRO A 169 1.89 6.34 -4.69
C PRO A 169 0.51 6.02 -4.09
N ALA A 170 0.48 5.47 -2.88
CA ALA A 170 -0.75 5.18 -2.15
C ALA A 170 -1.43 6.45 -1.65
N ILE A 171 -0.69 7.40 -1.07
CA ILE A 171 -1.24 8.69 -0.64
C ILE A 171 -1.86 9.42 -1.85
N ALA A 172 -1.17 9.43 -2.99
CA ALA A 172 -1.69 10.04 -4.21
C ALA A 172 -2.99 9.37 -4.71
N ALA A 173 -3.06 8.03 -4.67
CA ALA A 173 -4.23 7.27 -5.09
C ALA A 173 -5.42 7.37 -4.11
N ILE A 174 -5.14 7.46 -2.80
CA ILE A 174 -6.12 7.84 -1.77
C ILE A 174 -6.71 9.21 -2.08
N MET A 175 -5.87 10.22 -2.34
CA MET A 175 -6.34 11.58 -2.64
C MET A 175 -7.18 11.64 -3.92
N ASP A 176 -6.76 10.96 -5.00
CA ASP A 176 -7.57 10.83 -6.23
C ASP A 176 -8.94 10.22 -5.94
N SER A 177 -8.99 9.19 -5.08
CA SER A 177 -10.22 8.49 -4.71
C SER A 177 -11.14 9.34 -3.84
N LEU A 178 -10.60 10.07 -2.87
CA LEU A 178 -11.36 11.02 -2.05
C LEU A 178 -12.00 12.14 -2.91
N ILE A 179 -11.27 12.64 -3.91
CA ILE A 179 -11.79 13.63 -4.87
C ILE A 179 -12.93 13.03 -5.71
N ARG A 180 -12.71 11.83 -6.27
CA ARG A 180 -13.70 11.10 -7.06
C ARG A 180 -14.98 10.84 -6.28
N ASP A 181 -14.83 10.46 -5.00
CA ASP A 181 -15.94 10.09 -4.13
C ASP A 181 -16.54 11.31 -3.40
N HIS A 182 -16.08 12.52 -3.76
CA HIS A 182 -16.56 13.80 -3.24
C HIS A 182 -16.48 13.94 -1.72
N TRP A 183 -15.50 13.29 -1.09
CA TRP A 183 -15.31 13.34 0.36
C TRP A 183 -15.16 14.79 0.85
N GLN A 184 -15.78 15.11 2.00
CA GLN A 184 -15.81 16.45 2.57
C GLN A 184 -15.33 16.44 4.02
N GLY A 185 -14.06 16.77 4.22
CA GLY A 185 -13.45 16.91 5.53
C GLY A 185 -12.13 17.63 5.45
N ASP A 186 -11.44 17.68 6.59
CA ASP A 186 -10.16 18.33 6.76
C ASP A 186 -9.08 17.26 6.99
N GLY A 187 -7.87 17.49 6.51
CA GLY A 187 -6.80 16.54 6.74
C GLY A 187 -5.41 17.06 6.46
N VAL A 188 -4.43 16.25 6.81
CA VAL A 188 -3.02 16.50 6.56
C VAL A 188 -2.40 15.28 5.91
N ALA A 189 -1.67 15.49 4.81
CA ALA A 189 -0.75 14.51 4.25
C ALA A 189 0.67 14.95 4.61
N LEU A 190 1.35 14.20 5.49
CA LEU A 190 2.72 14.45 5.91
C LEU A 190 3.65 13.42 5.28
N ILE A 191 4.54 13.87 4.40
CA ILE A 191 5.27 12.98 3.50
C ILE A 191 6.76 13.29 3.54
N GLU A 192 7.58 12.27 3.75
CA GLU A 192 9.03 12.36 3.59
C GLU A 192 9.47 11.78 2.25
N VAL A 193 10.41 12.45 1.59
CA VAL A 193 11.06 11.95 0.37
C VAL A 193 12.58 12.16 0.44
N PRO A 194 13.39 11.43 -0.36
CA PRO A 194 14.84 11.58 -0.32
C PRO A 194 15.32 12.99 -0.62
N THR A 195 14.74 13.65 -1.63
CA THR A 195 15.16 15.00 -2.06
C THR A 195 13.97 15.88 -2.43
N GLU A 196 14.20 17.19 -2.54
CA GLU A 196 13.22 18.16 -3.03
C GLU A 196 12.67 17.82 -4.42
N GLU A 197 13.49 17.20 -5.29
CA GLU A 197 13.10 16.81 -6.65
C GLU A 197 12.12 15.62 -6.66
N ASP A 198 12.03 14.88 -5.55
CA ASP A 198 11.15 13.72 -5.40
C ASP A 198 9.74 14.09 -4.89
N ARG A 199 9.46 15.38 -4.73
CA ARG A 199 8.12 15.89 -4.42
C ARG A 199 7.22 15.78 -5.65
N LEU A 200 6.70 14.58 -5.88
CA LEU A 200 5.79 14.32 -6.99
C LEU A 200 4.50 15.15 -6.85
N PRO A 201 3.92 15.62 -7.97
CA PRO A 201 2.66 16.33 -7.93
C PRO A 201 1.54 15.43 -7.40
N LEU A 202 0.85 15.90 -6.37
CA LEU A 202 -0.31 15.24 -5.78
C LEU A 202 -1.62 15.90 -6.25
N PRO A 203 -2.74 15.16 -6.28
CA PRO A 203 -4.05 15.74 -6.56
C PRO A 203 -4.39 16.81 -5.52
N GLU A 204 -4.89 17.96 -5.97
CA GLU A 204 -5.30 19.03 -5.06
C GLU A 204 -6.69 18.73 -4.46
N HIS A 205 -6.78 18.69 -3.13
CA HIS A 205 -8.04 18.56 -2.40
C HIS A 205 -8.16 19.73 -1.42
N ALA A 206 -9.27 20.48 -1.48
CA ALA A 206 -9.43 21.74 -0.74
C ALA A 206 -9.27 21.62 0.79
N GLY A 207 -9.65 20.47 1.34
CA GLY A 207 -9.54 20.18 2.78
C GLY A 207 -8.24 19.49 3.22
N ILE A 208 -7.36 19.05 2.30
CA ILE A 208 -6.15 18.31 2.68
C ILE A 208 -4.92 19.19 2.46
N ARG A 209 -4.24 19.51 3.56
CA ARG A 209 -2.94 20.21 3.52
C ARG A 209 -1.81 19.20 3.35
N VAL A 210 -0.96 19.40 2.35
CA VAL A 210 0.24 18.58 2.14
C VAL A 210 1.45 19.25 2.80
N ILE A 211 2.20 18.48 3.58
CA ILE A 211 3.47 18.86 4.20
C ILE A 211 4.53 17.90 3.70
N TRP A 212 5.58 18.43 3.08
CA TRP A 212 6.72 17.65 2.65
C TRP A 212 7.90 17.85 3.59
N THR A 213 8.58 16.76 3.93
CA THR A 213 9.91 16.74 4.53
C THR A 213 10.88 16.07 3.57
N THR A 214 12.18 16.31 3.79
CA THR A 214 13.25 15.64 3.04
C THR A 214 14.20 14.97 4.02
N CYS A 215 14.75 13.82 3.64
CA CYS A 215 15.79 13.15 4.43
C CYS A 215 16.95 14.11 4.73
N ASP A 216 17.34 14.20 6.00
CA ASP A 216 18.47 15.00 6.47
C ASP A 216 19.68 14.12 6.85
N GLU A 217 20.76 14.73 7.34
CA GLU A 217 21.99 14.01 7.74
C GLU A 217 21.76 13.02 8.90
N SER A 218 20.64 13.12 9.62
CA SER A 218 20.25 12.23 10.73
C SER A 218 19.63 10.92 10.24
N GLY A 219 19.36 10.81 8.94
CA GLY A 219 18.89 9.58 8.29
C GLY A 219 17.39 9.56 8.00
N HIS A 220 16.97 8.46 7.35
CA HIS A 220 15.58 8.21 6.95
C HIS A 220 14.64 8.19 8.17
N GLY A 221 13.46 8.78 8.01
CA GLY A 221 12.40 8.86 9.03
C GLY A 221 12.58 9.97 10.06
N HIS A 222 13.77 10.53 10.22
CA HIS A 222 14.04 11.53 11.27
C HIS A 222 13.21 12.80 11.08
N ALA A 223 13.26 13.41 9.88
CA ALA A 223 12.54 14.64 9.60
C ALA A 223 11.02 14.41 9.64
N LEU A 224 10.55 13.26 9.18
CA LEU A 224 9.16 12.84 9.28
C LEU A 224 8.66 12.79 10.73
N ILE A 225 9.44 12.18 11.63
CA ILE A 225 9.11 12.05 13.06
C ILE A 225 9.05 13.42 13.74
N GLU A 226 10.00 14.32 13.46
CA GLU A 226 10.02 15.65 14.07
C GLU A 226 8.89 16.55 13.54
N ALA A 227 8.57 16.46 12.25
CA ALA A 227 7.40 17.12 11.68
C ALA A 227 6.10 16.59 12.30
N MET A 228 5.99 15.26 12.50
CA MET A 228 4.84 14.66 13.17
C MET A 228 4.73 15.18 14.61
N ARG A 229 5.83 15.24 15.37
CA ARG A 229 5.84 15.76 16.75
C ARG A 229 5.28 17.18 16.82
N SER A 230 5.66 18.02 15.87
CA SER A 230 5.17 19.40 15.78
C SER A 230 3.67 19.46 15.42
N LEU A 231 3.20 18.56 14.54
CA LEU A 231 1.81 18.51 14.11
C LEU A 231 0.85 17.96 15.19
N MET A 232 1.32 17.05 16.04
CA MET A 232 0.51 16.32 17.02
C MET A 232 -0.29 17.19 18.00
N GLU A 233 0.19 18.39 18.28
CA GLU A 233 -0.47 19.33 19.19
C GLU A 233 -1.79 19.86 18.61
N ASP A 234 -1.87 19.98 17.28
CA ASP A 234 -3.01 20.55 16.57
C ASP A 234 -4.04 19.49 16.11
N LEU A 235 -3.74 18.20 16.25
CA LEU A 235 -4.61 17.13 15.76
C LEU A 235 -5.82 16.90 16.70
N PRO A 236 -7.05 16.76 16.15
CA PRO A 236 -8.27 16.48 16.92
C PRO A 236 -8.33 15.01 17.36
N ILE A 237 -7.40 14.60 18.22
CA ILE A 237 -7.37 13.25 18.80
C ILE A 237 -8.25 13.25 20.04
N HIS A 238 -9.45 12.67 19.91
CA HIS A 238 -10.33 12.43 21.04
C HIS A 238 -9.90 11.15 21.77
N SER A 239 -9.64 11.23 23.08
CA SER A 239 -9.45 10.03 23.89
C SER A 239 -10.77 9.25 23.98
N PRO A 240 -10.74 7.91 23.98
CA PRO A 240 -11.94 7.11 24.15
C PRO A 240 -12.70 7.53 25.41
N THR A 241 -14.04 7.61 25.32
CA THR A 241 -14.89 7.73 26.51
C THR A 241 -14.62 6.56 27.45
N ALA A 242 -14.82 6.76 28.77
CA ALA A 242 -14.47 5.78 29.81
C ALA A 242 -14.99 4.35 29.56
N ALA A 243 -16.06 4.19 28.76
CA ALA A 243 -16.61 2.89 28.36
C ALA A 243 -15.72 2.08 27.38
N ALA A 244 -14.86 2.72 26.58
CA ALA A 244 -13.94 2.03 25.66
C ALA A 244 -12.58 1.71 26.29
N ALA A 245 -12.28 2.28 27.47
CA ALA A 245 -11.06 2.03 28.24
C ALA A 245 -11.10 0.71 29.05
N GLU A 246 -12.29 0.09 29.21
CA GLU A 246 -12.47 -1.13 30.02
C GLU A 246 -12.23 -2.45 29.27
N ALA A 247 -12.01 -2.41 27.95
CA ALA A 247 -11.68 -3.63 27.21
C ALA A 247 -10.23 -4.06 27.51
N PRO A 248 -9.98 -5.27 28.05
CA PRO A 248 -8.62 -5.76 28.22
C PRO A 248 -8.03 -5.98 26.82
N LYS A 249 -7.14 -5.09 26.38
CA LYS A 249 -6.46 -5.23 25.09
C LYS A 249 -5.05 -5.75 25.35
N GLU A 250 -4.89 -7.07 25.21
CA GLU A 250 -3.59 -7.69 25.09
C GLU A 250 -2.80 -7.00 23.97
N PHE A 251 -1.59 -6.55 24.31
CA PHE A 251 -0.60 -6.16 23.34
C PHE A 251 -0.13 -7.44 22.65
N THR A 252 -0.60 -7.72 21.43
CA THR A 252 0.23 -8.50 20.52
C THR A 252 1.42 -7.61 20.17
N GLU A 253 2.51 -7.76 20.92
CA GLU A 253 3.82 -7.36 20.45
C GLU A 253 4.07 -8.16 19.17
N VAL A 254 3.77 -7.55 18.02
CA VAL A 254 4.36 -8.01 16.77
C VAL A 254 5.85 -7.86 16.96
N ASP A 255 6.57 -8.99 16.93
CA ASP A 255 8.03 -9.01 16.92
C ASP A 255 8.47 -8.40 15.60
N ILE A 256 8.52 -7.06 15.58
CA ILE A 256 8.88 -6.32 14.39
C ILE A 256 10.31 -6.66 13.95
N ASP A 257 11.14 -7.27 14.81
CA ASP A 257 12.47 -7.77 14.49
C ASP A 257 12.42 -9.02 13.58
N LYS A 258 11.24 -9.64 13.41
CA LYS A 258 11.00 -10.78 12.53
C LYS A 258 9.99 -10.50 11.41
N GLU A 259 8.98 -9.65 11.63
CA GLU A 259 7.88 -9.41 10.68
C GLU A 259 7.63 -7.91 10.43
N LEU A 260 7.18 -7.54 9.22
CA LEU A 260 6.76 -6.16 8.96
C LEU A 260 5.49 -5.84 9.76
N LEU A 261 5.44 -4.65 10.38
CA LEU A 261 4.26 -4.21 11.15
C LEU A 261 3.07 -4.03 10.19
N TRP A 262 2.07 -4.90 10.27
CA TRP A 262 0.83 -4.73 9.52
C TRP A 262 -0.35 -4.76 10.48
N GLU A 263 -0.82 -3.57 10.87
CA GLU A 263 -2.00 -3.40 11.71
C GLU A 263 -3.02 -2.55 10.95
N THR A 264 -4.21 -3.08 10.74
CA THR A 264 -5.27 -2.41 9.99
C THR A 264 -6.43 -2.12 10.91
N ALA A 265 -7.07 -0.96 10.71
CA ALA A 265 -8.41 -0.76 11.21
C ALA A 265 -9.31 -1.84 10.57
N ASP A 266 -9.88 -2.74 11.38
CA ASP A 266 -10.77 -3.79 10.88
C ASP A 266 -11.99 -3.12 10.23
N ALA A 267 -12.10 -3.21 8.89
CA ALA A 267 -13.15 -2.55 8.11
C ALA A 267 -14.57 -2.84 8.63
N ALA A 268 -14.82 -4.04 9.18
CA ALA A 268 -16.12 -4.42 9.73
C ALA A 268 -16.39 -3.80 11.12
N GLN A 269 -15.35 -3.45 11.88
CA GLN A 269 -15.46 -2.79 13.19
C GLN A 269 -15.28 -1.26 13.09
N ALA A 270 -14.53 -0.79 12.08
CA ALA A 270 -14.24 0.60 11.80
C ALA A 270 -15.53 1.36 11.44
N ASP A 271 -16.36 0.82 10.54
CA ASP A 271 -17.55 1.51 10.04
C ASP A 271 -18.62 1.76 11.12
N ALA A 272 -18.71 0.88 12.13
CA ALA A 272 -19.67 1.02 13.22
C ALA A 272 -19.15 1.85 14.41
N SER A 273 -17.86 2.20 14.46
CA SER A 273 -17.25 2.81 15.65
C SER A 273 -16.36 4.02 15.43
N ILE A 274 -15.99 4.35 14.19
CA ILE A 274 -15.34 5.62 13.85
C ILE A 274 -16.43 6.67 13.66
N HIS A 275 -16.46 7.69 14.52
CA HIS A 275 -17.39 8.80 14.39
C HIS A 275 -16.87 9.87 13.43
N ALA A 276 -17.78 10.70 12.90
CA ALA A 276 -17.43 11.76 11.97
C ALA A 276 -16.42 12.78 12.54
N ASP A 277 -16.48 13.03 13.84
CA ASP A 277 -15.60 13.98 14.53
C ASP A 277 -14.26 13.34 14.95
N ASP A 278 -14.08 12.02 14.77
CA ASP A 278 -12.83 11.34 15.10
C ASP A 278 -11.78 11.53 14.00
N LEU A 279 -10.51 11.65 14.41
CA LEU A 279 -9.37 11.53 13.49
C LEU A 279 -9.20 10.07 13.04
N TYR A 280 -9.10 9.84 11.73
CA TYR A 280 -8.57 8.61 11.14
C TYR A 280 -7.14 8.83 10.62
N ALA A 281 -6.23 7.91 10.92
CA ALA A 281 -4.84 7.96 10.45
C ALA A 281 -4.48 6.76 9.57
N TRP A 282 -3.82 7.00 8.46
CA TRP A 282 -3.22 5.99 7.59
C TRP A 282 -1.73 6.27 7.51
N ILE A 283 -0.90 5.31 7.93
CA ILE A 283 0.53 5.50 8.11
C ILE A 283 1.29 4.34 7.48
N ALA A 284 2.10 4.62 6.46
CA ALA A 284 2.90 3.61 5.77
C ALA A 284 4.33 4.06 5.50
N GLY A 285 5.28 3.12 5.49
CA GLY A 285 6.69 3.40 5.17
C GLY A 285 7.66 2.46 5.85
N GLU A 286 8.86 2.95 6.18
CA GLU A 286 9.89 2.19 6.89
C GLU A 286 9.40 1.72 8.26
N ALA A 287 9.60 0.43 8.56
CA ALA A 287 8.99 -0.24 9.70
C ALA A 287 9.34 0.35 11.08
N ALA A 288 10.58 0.81 11.31
CA ALA A 288 10.98 1.45 12.56
C ALA A 288 10.36 2.85 12.69
N THR A 289 10.33 3.62 11.61
CA THR A 289 9.65 4.92 11.57
C THR A 289 8.16 4.79 11.87
N VAL A 290 7.47 3.84 11.21
CA VAL A 290 6.05 3.54 11.46
C VAL A 290 5.82 3.11 12.92
N ARG A 291 6.72 2.30 13.50
CA ARG A 291 6.64 1.90 14.92
C ARG A 291 6.68 3.11 15.86
N GLU A 292 7.54 4.07 15.57
CA GLU A 292 7.69 5.29 16.38
C GLU A 292 6.45 6.20 16.25
N LEU A 293 5.96 6.42 15.03
CA LEU A 293 4.71 7.16 14.79
C LEU A 293 3.52 6.52 15.50
N ARG A 294 3.45 5.19 15.51
CA ARG A 294 2.43 4.44 16.27
C ARG A 294 2.51 4.69 17.77
N ARG A 295 3.72 4.68 18.32
CA ARG A 295 3.97 4.98 19.74
C ARG A 295 3.45 6.37 20.07
N MET A 296 3.77 7.36 19.24
CA MET A 296 3.35 8.75 19.41
C MET A 296 1.82 8.92 19.40
N LEU A 297 1.12 8.34 18.42
CA LEU A 297 -0.34 8.50 18.29
C LEU A 297 -1.14 7.67 19.30
N VAL A 298 -0.85 6.38 19.41
CA VAL A 298 -1.68 5.46 20.21
C VAL A 298 -1.30 5.55 21.68
N ARG A 299 0.00 5.47 22.00
CA ARG A 299 0.43 5.41 23.40
C ARG A 299 0.50 6.79 24.05
N ASP A 300 1.10 7.76 23.36
CA ASP A 300 1.34 9.07 23.97
C ASP A 300 0.11 10.00 23.86
N ARG A 301 -0.70 9.90 22.79
CA ARG A 301 -1.93 10.72 22.60
C ARG A 301 -3.24 9.97 22.83
N GLY A 302 -3.20 8.65 23.01
CA GLY A 302 -4.40 7.86 23.33
C GLY A 302 -5.36 7.67 22.16
N MET A 303 -4.88 7.76 20.91
CA MET A 303 -5.70 7.50 19.72
C MET A 303 -6.23 6.06 19.73
N ASP A 304 -7.51 5.88 19.43
CA ASP A 304 -8.09 4.54 19.32
C ASP A 304 -7.48 3.80 18.11
N ARG A 305 -7.04 2.57 18.34
CA ARG A 305 -6.44 1.70 17.33
C ARG A 305 -7.39 1.37 16.18
N ARG A 306 -8.71 1.49 16.40
CA ARG A 306 -9.72 1.32 15.35
C ARG A 306 -9.71 2.46 14.35
N ASN A 307 -9.12 3.59 14.69
CA ASN A 307 -9.09 4.78 13.85
C ASN A 307 -7.73 4.93 13.16
N VAL A 308 -6.88 3.89 13.17
CA VAL A 308 -5.55 3.99 12.56
C VAL A 308 -5.10 2.69 11.91
N SER A 309 -4.55 2.81 10.70
CA SER A 309 -3.85 1.75 9.98
C SER A 309 -2.35 2.04 9.93
N PHE A 310 -1.52 1.08 10.36
CA PHE A 310 -0.06 1.14 10.34
C PHE A 310 0.51 0.03 9.45
N MET A 311 1.31 0.42 8.46
CA MET A 311 1.89 -0.50 7.48
C MET A 311 3.39 -0.27 7.28
N GLY A 312 4.22 -1.16 7.82
CA GLY A 312 5.64 -1.23 7.50
C GLY A 312 5.82 -1.80 6.10
N TYR A 313 6.06 -0.95 5.11
CA TYR A 313 6.24 -1.34 3.71
C TYR A 313 7.61 -1.96 3.45
N TRP A 314 8.62 -1.49 4.17
CA TRP A 314 9.99 -1.96 4.01
C TRP A 314 10.76 -1.78 5.31
N ARG A 315 12.01 -2.27 5.32
CA ARG A 315 12.89 -2.12 6.48
C ARG A 315 14.31 -1.86 6.03
N GLN A 316 14.95 -0.86 6.64
CA GLN A 316 16.33 -0.56 6.34
C GLN A 316 17.24 -1.75 6.67
N GLY A 317 18.16 -2.07 5.76
CA GLY A 317 19.10 -3.18 5.92
C GLY A 317 18.52 -4.58 5.70
N ARG A 318 17.25 -4.72 5.31
CA ARG A 318 16.66 -6.01 4.91
C ARG A 318 15.97 -5.92 3.54
N SER A 319 16.39 -6.76 2.61
CA SER A 319 15.54 -7.11 1.46
C SER A 319 14.36 -7.95 1.97
N GLU A 320 13.13 -7.66 1.52
CA GLU A 320 12.02 -8.63 1.68
C GLU A 320 12.51 -10.00 1.21
N MET A 321 12.39 -11.00 2.10
CA MET A 321 12.87 -12.35 1.83
C MET A 321 12.14 -12.89 0.60
N SER A 322 12.90 -13.15 -0.46
CA SER A 322 12.48 -13.95 -1.61
C SER A 322 12.15 -15.37 -1.18
#